data_AF-G5BCJ6-F1
#
_entry.id   AF-G5BCJ6-F1
#
_cell.length_a   1.000
_cell.length_b   1.000
_cell.length_c   1.000
_cell.angle_alpha   90.00
_cell.angle_beta   90.00
_cell.angle_gamma   90.00
#
_symmetry.space_group_name_H-M   'P 1'
#
loop_
_entity.id
_entity.type
_entity.pdbx_description
1 polymer ?
#
loop_
_entity_poly.entity_id
_entity_poly.type
_entity_poly.pdbx_seq_one_letter_code
_entity_poly.pdbx_strand_id
1 'polypeptide(L)'
;MGSPATTALHRAVCTLLLASLGCVTGQPLGGESICTARSLARYNLAFAGKWSQTAFPKQYPLFRPPAQWSSLLGTTHSSDYSMWRENEYASNGLRDFVEQGEAWALMKEIEAAGEKLQSVHAVFSAPAVPSGTGQTASELEVHPRHSLVSFVVRIVPSPDWFVGVDSLDLCEGGRWKEQVALDLYPHDAGTDSGFTFSSPNFATIPQATVTEVAALESSFMGARYNLAFAGKWSQTAFPKQYPLFRPPAQWSSLLGTTHSSDYSMWRENEYASNGLRDFVEQGEAWALMKEIEAAGEKLQSVHAVFSAPAVPSGTGQTASELEVHPRHSLVSFVVRIVPSPDWFVGVDSLDLCEGGRWKEQVALDLYPHDAGTDSGFTFSSPNFATIPQATVTEITSSSPSHPANSFYYPKLKSLPPMARVTLVRLRQSARAFVPPALDLVSRGNEITDNLSGNLGHICYSYVLQVPVSGSVPETPLDCEASLWSSWGLCNGPCGKLGVKSRTRYVLVQPANNGTPCPSLEEETECVPDNCV
;
A
#
# COMPACT_ATOMS: atom_id res chain seq x y z
N MET A 1 65.58 -47.24 46.03
CA MET A 1 66.33 -47.31 44.76
C MET A 1 65.33 -47.54 43.63
N GLY A 2 65.44 -46.84 42.51
CA GLY A 2 64.76 -47.23 41.26
C GLY A 2 64.35 -46.07 40.35
N SER A 3 65.18 -45.78 39.35
CA SER A 3 64.92 -45.08 38.06
C SER A 3 66.27 -44.91 37.33
N PRO A 4 66.37 -44.59 36.02
CA PRO A 4 65.34 -44.25 35.01
C PRO A 4 65.52 -44.99 33.64
N ALA A 5 64.81 -44.57 32.59
CA ALA A 5 64.98 -45.03 31.19
C ALA A 5 64.95 -43.87 30.16
N THR A 6 65.69 -44.04 29.05
CA THR A 6 65.97 -43.06 27.96
C THR A 6 65.81 -43.68 26.55
N THR A 7 65.17 -42.91 25.65
CA THR A 7 65.39 -42.61 24.18
C THR A 7 65.68 -43.64 23.05
N ALA A 8 65.06 -43.32 21.87
CA ALA A 8 65.52 -43.40 20.44
C ALA A 8 65.42 -44.77 19.68
N LEU A 9 65.22 -44.93 18.34
CA LEU A 9 65.08 -44.12 17.11
C LEU A 9 64.53 -45.00 15.93
N HIS A 10 64.12 -44.35 14.82
CA HIS A 10 64.24 -44.72 13.37
C HIS A 10 63.04 -45.08 12.44
N ARG A 11 62.83 -44.14 11.49
CA ARG A 11 62.70 -44.23 10.01
C ARG A 11 61.40 -44.65 9.30
N ALA A 12 61.12 -43.86 8.25
CA ALA A 12 59.93 -43.78 7.42
C ALA A 12 59.92 -44.76 6.23
N VAL A 13 58.71 -45.09 5.76
CA VAL A 13 58.43 -45.64 4.43
C VAL A 13 57.28 -44.84 3.81
N CYS A 14 57.50 -44.42 2.58
CA CYS A 14 56.62 -43.63 1.72
C CYS A 14 55.68 -44.57 0.95
N THR A 15 54.38 -44.25 0.91
CA THR A 15 53.45 -44.80 -0.11
C THR A 15 52.74 -43.65 -0.81
N LEU A 16 53.08 -43.47 -2.09
CA LEU A 16 52.40 -42.60 -3.03
C LEU A 16 50.97 -43.10 -3.26
N LEU A 17 49.99 -42.21 -3.14
CA LEU A 17 48.69 -42.33 -3.78
C LEU A 17 48.53 -41.17 -4.77
N LEU A 18 48.51 -41.53 -6.04
CA LEU A 18 48.32 -40.66 -7.20
C LEU A 18 46.91 -40.02 -7.14
N ALA A 19 46.86 -38.70 -6.99
CA ALA A 19 45.65 -37.93 -7.22
C ALA A 19 45.53 -37.60 -8.72
N SER A 20 44.58 -38.23 -9.40
CA SER A 20 44.16 -37.82 -10.75
C SER A 20 43.28 -36.58 -10.66
N LEU A 21 43.69 -35.51 -11.34
CA LEU A 21 42.94 -34.29 -11.56
C LEU A 21 41.61 -34.58 -12.27
N GLY A 22 40.51 -34.46 -11.52
CA GLY A 22 39.18 -34.18 -12.07
C GLY A 22 38.95 -32.68 -11.96
N CYS A 23 39.02 -31.98 -13.09
CA CYS A 23 38.68 -30.57 -13.19
C CYS A 23 37.15 -30.43 -13.04
N VAL A 24 36.70 -29.97 -11.89
CA VAL A 24 35.42 -29.28 -11.78
C VAL A 24 35.78 -27.84 -11.46
N THR A 25 35.65 -26.98 -12.47
CA THR A 25 35.60 -25.55 -12.28
C THR A 25 34.34 -25.25 -11.48
N GLY A 26 34.46 -25.27 -10.15
CA GLY A 26 33.53 -24.58 -9.29
C GLY A 26 33.66 -23.10 -9.61
N GLN A 27 32.69 -22.55 -10.34
CA GLN A 27 32.50 -21.11 -10.38
C GLN A 27 32.43 -20.61 -8.92
N PRO A 28 33.13 -19.51 -8.57
CA PRO A 28 32.83 -18.85 -7.32
C PRO A 28 31.37 -18.37 -7.44
N LEU A 29 30.50 -18.98 -6.64
CA LEU A 29 29.23 -18.37 -6.27
C LEU A 29 29.58 -16.99 -5.71
N GLY A 30 28.96 -15.95 -6.26
CA GLY A 30 29.29 -14.54 -6.00
C GLY A 30 29.53 -14.30 -4.51
N GLY A 31 30.80 -14.11 -4.16
CA GLY A 31 31.21 -13.90 -2.79
C GLY A 31 30.83 -12.49 -2.35
N GLU A 32 30.23 -12.39 -1.18
CA GLU A 32 30.28 -11.17 -0.37
C GLU A 32 31.72 -10.65 -0.40
N SER A 33 31.90 -9.35 -0.64
CA SER A 33 33.22 -8.73 -0.69
C SER A 33 33.83 -8.72 0.70
N ILE A 34 34.45 -9.83 1.10
CA ILE A 34 35.13 -9.96 2.39
C ILE A 34 36.27 -8.94 2.44
N CYS A 35 36.22 -8.04 3.42
CA CYS A 35 37.31 -7.11 3.69
C CYS A 35 38.56 -7.87 4.15
N THR A 36 39.67 -7.68 3.44
CA THR A 36 40.99 -8.30 3.69
C THR A 36 42.04 -7.29 4.15
N ALA A 37 41.60 -6.10 4.56
CA ALA A 37 42.48 -5.08 5.13
C ALA A 37 43.21 -5.64 6.37
N ARG A 38 44.50 -5.29 6.51
CA ARG A 38 45.38 -5.86 7.56
C ARG A 38 45.50 -4.99 8.81
N SER A 39 45.06 -3.75 8.75
CA SER A 39 45.14 -2.78 9.85
C SER A 39 43.82 -2.06 10.01
N LEU A 40 43.57 -1.53 11.20
CA LEU A 40 42.46 -0.60 11.43
C LEU A 40 42.69 0.70 10.65
N ALA A 41 41.61 1.40 10.34
CA ALA A 41 41.63 2.75 9.78
C ALA A 41 40.86 3.70 10.68
N ARG A 42 41.33 4.96 10.75
CA ARG A 42 40.61 6.06 11.39
C ARG A 42 40.11 7.02 10.33
N TYR A 43 38.86 7.45 10.48
CA TYR A 43 38.21 8.41 9.61
C TYR A 43 37.75 9.62 10.42
N ASN A 44 37.78 10.78 9.78
CA ASN A 44 37.09 11.97 10.27
C ASN A 44 35.77 12.09 9.49
N LEU A 45 34.65 11.85 10.16
CA LEU A 45 33.32 12.03 9.61
C LEU A 45 32.90 13.48 9.79
N ALA A 46 32.63 14.18 8.68
CA ALA A 46 32.11 15.53 8.69
C ALA A 46 30.67 15.55 8.16
N PHE A 47 29.73 15.94 9.00
CA PHE A 47 28.34 16.19 8.62
C PHE A 47 28.16 17.66 8.29
N ALA A 48 27.52 17.96 7.16
CA ALA A 48 27.19 19.31 6.73
C ALA A 48 25.68 19.45 6.52
N GLY A 49 25.01 20.15 7.43
CA GLY A 49 23.61 20.54 7.25
C GLY A 49 23.48 21.52 6.09
N LYS A 50 22.63 21.19 5.12
CA LYS A 50 22.34 22.02 3.93
C LYS A 50 20.88 22.52 3.90
N TRP A 51 20.17 22.45 5.03
CA TRP A 51 18.77 22.88 5.12
C TRP A 51 18.68 24.40 5.30
N SER A 52 18.60 25.13 4.19
CA SER A 52 18.41 26.59 4.19
C SER A 52 17.03 26.99 3.71
N GLN A 53 16.53 28.15 4.14
CA GLN A 53 15.25 28.67 3.68
C GLN A 53 15.23 28.91 2.16
N THR A 54 16.36 29.23 1.54
CA THR A 54 16.46 29.43 0.09
C THR A 54 16.32 28.12 -0.67
N ALA A 55 16.95 27.03 -0.19
CA ALA A 55 16.87 25.73 -0.83
C ALA A 55 15.54 25.01 -0.51
N PHE A 56 15.00 25.19 0.70
CA PHE A 56 13.78 24.53 1.18
C PHE A 56 12.81 25.57 1.78
N PRO A 57 12.16 26.41 0.95
CA PRO A 57 11.34 27.54 1.43
C PRO A 57 10.00 27.10 2.04
N LYS A 58 9.50 25.92 1.67
CA LYS A 58 8.19 25.42 2.10
C LYS A 58 8.21 25.11 3.59
N GLN A 59 7.44 25.88 4.36
CA GLN A 59 7.27 25.72 5.82
C GLN A 59 8.60 25.68 6.62
N TYR A 60 9.64 26.36 6.12
CA TYR A 60 10.93 26.42 6.80
C TYR A 60 10.78 26.93 8.25
N PRO A 61 11.14 26.13 9.28
CA PRO A 61 10.95 26.52 10.68
C PRO A 61 11.84 27.70 11.08
N LEU A 62 11.23 28.86 11.34
CA LEU A 62 11.94 30.07 11.74
C LEU A 62 12.02 30.25 13.27
N PHE A 63 11.08 29.67 14.02
CA PHE A 63 10.99 29.87 15.47
C PHE A 63 10.24 28.72 16.16
N ARG A 64 10.60 28.48 17.42
CA ARG A 64 9.95 27.53 18.37
C ARG A 64 9.76 26.09 17.86
N PRO A 65 10.85 25.32 17.68
CA PRO A 65 12.24 25.75 17.53
C PRO A 65 12.58 26.14 16.08
N PRO A 66 13.66 26.91 15.84
CA PRO A 66 14.16 27.12 14.47
C PRO A 66 14.69 25.81 13.87
N ALA A 67 14.78 25.77 12.54
CA ALA A 67 15.38 24.66 11.79
C ALA A 67 16.81 24.40 12.28
N GLN A 68 17.07 23.17 12.70
CA GLN A 68 18.33 22.70 13.27
C GLN A 68 18.44 21.17 13.15
N TRP A 69 19.53 20.60 13.65
CA TRP A 69 19.80 19.16 13.62
C TRP A 69 20.10 18.66 15.03
N SER A 70 19.70 17.43 15.36
CA SER A 70 20.13 16.79 16.61
C SER A 70 21.64 16.52 16.61
N SER A 71 22.15 16.01 17.73
CA SER A 71 23.46 15.33 17.73
C SER A 71 23.46 14.20 16.71
N LEU A 72 24.62 13.91 16.14
CA LEU A 72 24.82 12.73 15.30
C LEU A 72 25.16 11.55 16.20
N LEU A 73 24.52 10.41 15.98
CA LEU A 73 24.86 9.14 16.62
C LEU A 73 25.14 8.10 15.54
N GLY A 74 26.26 7.38 15.67
CA GLY A 74 26.66 6.38 14.70
C GLY A 74 27.50 5.27 15.30
N THR A 75 27.74 4.22 14.51
CA THR A 75 28.53 3.08 14.92
C THR A 75 29.24 2.43 13.72
N THR A 76 30.39 1.81 13.99
CA THR A 76 31.09 0.94 13.05
C THR A 76 30.76 -0.52 13.37
N HIS A 77 30.31 -1.27 12.38
CA HIS A 77 29.69 -2.57 12.59
C HIS A 77 29.91 -3.52 11.40
N SER A 78 29.49 -4.77 11.60
CA SER A 78 29.41 -5.81 10.57
C SER A 78 27.99 -5.89 10.01
N SER A 79 27.78 -6.71 8.97
CA SER A 79 26.46 -6.96 8.39
C SER A 79 25.47 -7.61 9.35
N ASP A 80 25.94 -8.17 10.47
CA ASP A 80 25.10 -8.78 11.52
C ASP A 80 24.35 -7.75 12.39
N TYR A 81 24.62 -6.46 12.20
CA TYR A 81 23.91 -5.35 12.85
C TYR A 81 23.36 -4.39 11.80
N SER A 82 22.14 -3.89 12.05
CA SER A 82 21.48 -2.84 11.29
C SER A 82 21.03 -1.77 12.28
N MET A 83 21.48 -0.52 12.08
CA MET A 83 21.01 0.62 12.90
C MET A 83 19.63 1.08 12.44
N TRP A 84 19.44 1.12 11.13
CA TRP A 84 18.20 1.42 10.44
C TRP A 84 18.38 0.97 8.99
N ARG A 85 17.29 0.65 8.30
CA ARG A 85 17.31 0.33 6.88
C ARG A 85 16.02 0.78 6.23
N GLU A 86 16.11 1.28 5.00
CA GLU A 86 14.93 1.61 4.21
C GLU A 86 14.05 0.36 4.02
N ASN A 87 12.73 0.53 4.19
CA ASN A 87 11.74 -0.54 4.18
C ASN A 87 11.84 -1.55 5.35
N GLU A 88 12.60 -1.26 6.40
CA GLU A 88 12.55 -1.98 7.67
C GLU A 88 11.92 -1.11 8.78
N TYR A 89 11.42 -1.75 9.84
CA TYR A 89 10.85 -1.03 10.99
C TYR A 89 11.96 -0.38 11.82
N ALA A 90 11.74 0.88 12.21
CA ALA A 90 12.58 1.54 13.21
C ALA A 90 12.51 0.78 14.55
N SER A 91 13.65 0.58 15.19
CA SER A 91 13.71 0.07 16.57
C SER A 91 13.10 1.07 17.56
N ASN A 92 12.79 0.63 18.78
CA ASN A 92 12.32 1.56 19.82
C ASN A 92 13.38 2.63 20.14
N GLY A 93 14.66 2.25 20.18
CA GLY A 93 15.74 3.19 20.35
C GLY A 93 15.83 4.21 19.22
N LEU A 94 15.71 3.76 17.97
CA LEU A 94 15.70 4.66 16.82
C LEU A 94 14.50 5.60 16.86
N ARG A 95 13.31 5.09 17.17
CA ARG A 95 12.09 5.87 17.37
C ARG A 95 12.27 7.01 18.37
N ASP A 96 12.76 6.70 19.57
CA ASP A 96 12.97 7.70 20.62
C ASP A 96 13.98 8.76 20.18
N PHE A 97 15.04 8.36 19.47
CA PHE A 97 16.05 9.27 18.95
C PHE A 97 15.48 10.18 17.84
N VAL A 98 14.76 9.62 16.87
CA VAL A 98 14.27 10.37 15.71
C VAL A 98 12.99 11.13 15.99
N GLU A 99 12.24 10.87 17.07
CA GLU A 99 11.08 11.66 17.51
C GLU A 99 11.44 12.73 18.57
N GLN A 100 12.39 12.43 19.47
CA GLN A 100 12.62 13.26 20.66
C GLN A 100 14.08 13.71 20.81
N GLY A 101 15.00 13.12 20.05
CA GLY A 101 16.44 13.32 20.23
C GLY A 101 17.03 12.53 21.39
N GLU A 102 16.27 11.58 21.95
CA GLU A 102 16.68 10.78 23.10
C GLU A 102 17.55 9.59 22.66
N ALA A 103 18.87 9.74 22.77
CA ALA A 103 19.85 8.77 22.27
C ALA A 103 20.05 7.52 23.15
N TRP A 104 19.59 7.56 24.41
CA TRP A 104 19.95 6.54 25.40
C TRP A 104 19.51 5.13 25.01
N ALA A 105 18.26 4.97 24.57
CA ALA A 105 17.71 3.67 24.18
C ALA A 105 18.46 3.09 22.96
N LEU A 106 18.72 3.91 21.93
CA LEU A 106 19.48 3.50 20.75
C LEU A 106 20.92 3.11 21.10
N MET A 107 21.59 3.87 21.99
CA MET A 107 22.92 3.50 22.49
C MET A 107 22.92 2.14 23.18
N LYS A 108 21.88 1.84 23.98
CA LYS A 108 21.74 0.54 24.66
C LYS A 108 21.51 -0.60 23.68
N GLU A 109 20.77 -0.38 22.60
CA GLU A 109 20.59 -1.37 21.54
C GLU A 109 21.92 -1.68 20.82
N ILE A 110 22.71 -0.65 20.51
CA ILE A 110 24.04 -0.79 19.89
C ILE A 110 25.00 -1.55 20.81
N GLU A 111 25.06 -1.19 22.10
CA GLU A 111 25.87 -1.88 23.10
C GLU A 111 25.49 -3.37 23.21
N ALA A 112 24.19 -3.67 23.27
CA ALA A 112 23.69 -5.03 23.35
C ALA A 112 24.04 -5.87 22.11
N ALA A 113 24.03 -5.27 20.91
CA ALA A 113 24.47 -5.93 19.69
C ALA A 113 25.96 -6.26 19.71
N GLY A 114 26.79 -5.32 20.20
CA GLY A 114 28.23 -5.54 20.41
C GLY A 114 28.53 -6.68 21.39
N GLU A 115 27.81 -6.76 22.51
CA GLU A 115 28.02 -7.82 23.51
C GLU A 115 27.51 -9.20 23.06
N LYS A 116 26.33 -9.24 22.44
CA LYS A 116 25.64 -10.50 22.11
C LYS A 116 26.12 -11.12 20.81
N LEU A 117 26.35 -10.30 19.79
CA LEU A 117 26.67 -10.75 18.43
C LEU A 117 28.11 -10.46 18.03
N GLN A 118 28.85 -9.68 18.83
CA GLN A 118 30.17 -9.15 18.44
C GLN A 118 30.11 -8.38 17.12
N SER A 119 28.95 -7.82 16.79
CA SER A 119 28.66 -7.23 15.49
C SER A 119 28.99 -5.74 15.41
N VAL A 120 29.37 -5.11 16.52
CA VAL A 120 29.71 -3.69 16.65
C VAL A 120 31.15 -3.55 17.15
N HIS A 121 31.93 -2.65 16.53
CA HIS A 121 33.30 -2.32 16.93
C HIS A 121 33.36 -1.08 17.82
N ALA A 122 32.77 0.03 17.38
CA ALA A 122 32.79 1.29 18.12
C ALA A 122 31.53 2.13 17.89
N VAL A 123 31.15 2.91 18.91
CA VAL A 123 30.11 3.95 18.83
C VAL A 123 30.79 5.30 18.72
N PHE A 124 30.27 6.19 17.87
CA PHE A 124 30.75 7.55 17.72
C PHE A 124 29.58 8.54 17.69
N SER A 125 29.86 9.79 18.04
CA SER A 125 28.85 10.85 18.05
C SER A 125 29.46 12.20 17.72
N ALA A 126 28.68 13.09 17.12
CA ALA A 126 29.06 14.48 16.89
C ALA A 126 28.06 15.44 17.56
N PRO A 127 28.49 16.61 18.04
CA PRO A 127 27.58 17.62 18.60
C PRO A 127 26.47 18.04 17.62
N ALA A 128 25.32 18.43 18.17
CA ALA A 128 24.19 18.97 17.41
C ALA A 128 24.55 20.25 16.63
N VAL A 129 23.89 20.46 15.49
CA VAL A 129 24.04 21.69 14.69
C VAL A 129 22.83 22.60 14.97
N PRO A 130 22.97 23.74 15.67
CA PRO A 130 21.86 24.56 16.16
C PRO A 130 21.19 25.43 15.07
N SER A 131 21.42 25.13 13.80
CA SER A 131 20.86 25.83 12.65
C SER A 131 20.72 24.89 11.45
N GLY A 132 19.79 25.18 10.54
CA GLY A 132 19.53 24.32 9.37
C GLY A 132 20.74 24.17 8.44
N THR A 133 21.63 25.17 8.42
CA THR A 133 22.96 25.06 7.80
C THR A 133 24.06 25.11 8.86
N GLY A 134 25.11 24.31 8.67
CA GLY A 134 26.23 24.23 9.61
C GLY A 134 27.00 22.92 9.46
N GLN A 135 28.05 22.73 10.24
CA GLN A 135 28.87 21.53 10.19
C GLN A 135 29.16 21.00 11.60
N THR A 136 29.30 19.68 11.71
CA THR A 136 29.78 18.98 12.89
C THR A 136 30.66 17.82 12.45
N ALA A 137 31.55 17.33 13.31
CA ALA A 137 32.45 16.25 12.96
C ALA A 137 32.71 15.31 14.13
N SER A 138 33.09 14.08 13.82
CA SER A 138 33.48 13.05 14.78
C SER A 138 34.56 12.15 14.18
N GLU A 139 35.43 11.63 15.04
CA GLU A 139 36.39 10.60 14.62
C GLU A 139 35.77 9.21 14.84
N LEU A 140 35.96 8.32 13.87
CA LEU A 140 35.54 6.93 13.96
C LEU A 140 36.68 5.99 13.57
N GLU A 141 36.69 4.81 14.17
CA GLU A 141 37.65 3.75 13.89
C GLU A 141 36.93 2.55 13.28
N VAL A 142 37.50 2.01 12.21
CA VAL A 142 36.95 0.92 11.41
C VAL A 142 37.90 -0.26 11.46
N HIS A 143 37.34 -1.44 11.74
CA HIS A 143 38.08 -2.70 11.82
C HIS A 143 37.74 -3.58 10.61
N PRO A 144 38.66 -4.44 10.11
CA PRO A 144 38.38 -5.28 8.94
C PRO A 144 37.17 -6.22 9.07
N ARG A 145 36.74 -6.57 10.29
CA ARG A 145 35.52 -7.36 10.55
C ARG A 145 34.26 -6.50 10.70
N HIS A 146 34.41 -5.19 10.79
CA HIS A 146 33.37 -4.21 11.08
C HIS A 146 33.55 -3.01 10.16
N SER A 147 33.57 -3.28 8.85
CA SER A 147 33.88 -2.29 7.81
C SER A 147 32.72 -1.36 7.46
N LEU A 148 31.52 -1.67 7.96
CA LEU A 148 30.30 -0.91 7.70
C LEU A 148 30.17 0.24 8.70
N VAL A 149 29.67 1.37 8.23
CA VAL A 149 29.38 2.55 9.05
C VAL A 149 27.92 2.92 8.87
N SER A 150 27.21 3.07 10.00
CA SER A 150 25.86 3.63 10.03
C SER A 150 25.80 4.81 10.98
N PHE A 151 25.01 5.82 10.64
CA PHE A 151 24.69 6.92 11.54
C PHE A 151 23.32 7.52 11.23
N VAL A 152 22.80 8.27 12.20
CA VAL A 152 21.52 8.97 12.13
C VAL A 152 21.62 10.37 12.76
N VAL A 153 20.90 11.32 12.17
CA VAL A 153 20.73 12.70 12.64
C VAL A 153 19.27 13.09 12.46
N ARG A 154 18.55 13.40 13.55
CA ARG A 154 17.16 13.87 13.52
C ARG A 154 17.09 15.28 12.93
N ILE A 155 16.08 15.50 12.08
CA ILE A 155 15.68 16.82 11.58
C ILE A 155 14.86 17.51 12.67
N VAL A 156 15.22 18.73 13.07
CA VAL A 156 14.57 19.41 14.20
C VAL A 156 14.02 20.78 13.77
N PRO A 157 12.73 21.08 14.01
CA PRO A 157 11.69 20.16 14.49
C PRO A 157 11.21 19.24 13.36
N SER A 158 10.77 18.05 13.70
CA SER A 158 10.03 17.14 12.81
C SER A 158 9.21 16.15 13.66
N PRO A 159 8.22 15.46 13.07
CA PRO A 159 7.54 14.34 13.72
C PRO A 159 8.57 13.26 14.06
N ASP A 160 9.08 12.56 13.05
CA ASP A 160 10.00 11.43 13.15
C ASP A 160 11.04 11.41 12.01
N TRP A 161 11.33 12.57 11.41
CA TRP A 161 12.20 12.67 10.24
C TRP A 161 13.68 12.77 10.59
N PHE A 162 14.51 12.11 9.81
CA PHE A 162 15.96 12.08 10.00
C PHE A 162 16.74 12.03 8.68
N VAL A 163 18.05 12.21 8.75
CA VAL A 163 19.00 11.87 7.67
C VAL A 163 20.04 10.92 8.24
N GLY A 164 20.65 10.10 7.40
CA GLY A 164 21.64 9.15 7.90
C GLY A 164 22.31 8.37 6.79
N VAL A 165 23.15 7.43 7.19
CA VAL A 165 23.72 6.39 6.32
C VAL A 165 23.45 5.03 6.95
N ASP A 166 22.98 4.08 6.14
CA ASP A 166 22.87 2.66 6.50
C ASP A 166 24.03 1.88 5.85
N SER A 167 24.81 1.19 6.68
CA SER A 167 25.73 0.13 6.28
C SER A 167 26.72 0.49 5.17
N LEU A 168 27.28 1.70 5.18
CA LEU A 168 28.29 2.10 4.19
C LEU A 168 29.58 1.32 4.41
N ASP A 169 29.94 0.47 3.45
CA ASP A 169 31.22 -0.24 3.49
C ASP A 169 32.39 0.67 3.11
N LEU A 170 33.31 0.88 4.06
CA LEU A 170 34.53 1.65 3.86
C LEU A 170 35.71 0.80 3.37
N CYS A 171 35.56 -0.53 3.33
CA CYS A 171 36.55 -1.44 2.80
C CYS A 171 36.23 -1.82 1.36
N GLU A 172 37.26 -1.87 0.52
CA GLU A 172 37.15 -2.38 -0.84
C GLU A 172 38.29 -3.39 -1.09
N GLY A 173 37.92 -4.67 -1.04
CA GLY A 173 38.88 -5.77 -1.11
C GLY A 173 39.86 -5.74 0.06
N GLY A 174 41.10 -5.27 -0.17
CA GLY A 174 42.17 -5.22 0.85
C GLY A 174 42.57 -3.81 1.28
N ARG A 175 41.82 -2.79 0.85
CA ARG A 175 42.17 -1.37 1.07
C ARG A 175 40.98 -0.62 1.67
N TRP A 176 41.31 0.38 2.48
CA TRP A 176 40.35 1.35 3.01
C TRP A 176 40.15 2.47 1.99
N LYS A 177 38.89 2.86 1.74
CA LYS A 177 38.57 3.99 0.86
C LYS A 177 39.17 5.27 1.41
N GLU A 178 39.90 6.03 0.61
CA GLU A 178 40.58 7.25 1.11
C GLU A 178 39.59 8.36 1.50
N GLN A 179 38.51 8.52 0.72
CA GLN A 179 37.46 9.50 0.96
C GLN A 179 36.13 9.00 0.40
N VAL A 180 35.04 9.28 1.11
CA VAL A 180 33.67 9.06 0.62
C VAL A 180 32.87 10.34 0.86
N ALA A 181 32.14 10.77 -0.16
CA ALA A 181 31.23 11.91 -0.08
C ALA A 181 29.84 11.45 -0.53
N LEU A 182 28.84 11.69 0.31
CA LEU A 182 27.45 11.29 0.07
C LEU A 182 26.56 12.52 0.25
N ASP A 183 25.62 12.72 -0.67
CA ASP A 183 24.49 13.59 -0.42
C ASP A 183 23.45 12.80 0.38
N LEU A 184 22.93 13.43 1.44
CA LEU A 184 21.96 12.82 2.33
C LEU A 184 20.58 13.38 2.05
N TYR A 185 19.59 12.50 2.07
CA TYR A 185 18.19 12.84 1.83
C TYR A 185 17.36 12.57 3.09
N PRO A 186 16.27 13.32 3.30
CA PRO A 186 15.40 13.10 4.44
C PRO A 186 14.72 11.73 4.36
N HIS A 187 14.60 11.06 5.50
CA HIS A 187 13.86 9.83 5.71
C HIS A 187 12.80 10.05 6.79
N ASP A 188 11.68 9.34 6.66
CA ASP A 188 10.59 9.24 7.64
C ASP A 188 10.72 7.88 8.35
N ALA A 189 10.67 7.87 9.68
CA ALA A 189 10.88 6.64 10.46
C ALA A 189 9.64 5.73 10.53
N GLY A 190 8.47 6.24 10.13
CA GLY A 190 7.21 5.51 10.14
C GLY A 190 6.60 5.34 11.53
N THR A 191 6.95 6.20 12.50
CA THR A 191 6.49 6.11 13.89
C THR A 191 5.57 7.25 14.31
N ASP A 192 5.62 8.40 13.62
CA ASP A 192 4.72 9.55 13.80
C ASP A 192 4.16 10.03 12.46
N SER A 193 2.84 10.19 12.32
CA SER A 193 2.18 10.61 11.07
C SER A 193 1.95 12.12 10.98
N GLY A 194 2.72 12.93 11.72
CA GLY A 194 2.72 14.38 11.58
C GLY A 194 3.08 14.84 10.15
N PHE A 195 2.34 15.80 9.60
CA PHE A 195 2.48 16.19 8.19
C PHE A 195 3.47 17.34 7.93
N THR A 196 3.86 18.05 8.98
CA THR A 196 4.69 19.26 8.93
C THR A 196 5.71 19.24 10.06
N PHE A 197 6.82 19.97 9.90
CA PHE A 197 7.89 20.07 10.88
C PHE A 197 7.43 20.34 12.33
N SER A 198 6.31 21.06 12.50
CA SER A 198 5.77 21.44 13.82
C SER A 198 4.41 20.79 14.12
N SER A 199 4.10 19.65 13.52
CA SER A 199 2.86 18.92 13.81
C SER A 199 2.85 18.41 15.24
N PRO A 200 1.67 18.32 15.89
CA PRO A 200 1.56 17.60 17.15
C PRO A 200 1.91 16.12 16.94
N ASN A 201 2.40 15.46 17.99
CA ASN A 201 2.69 14.03 17.93
C ASN A 201 1.42 13.25 17.57
N PHE A 202 1.53 12.39 16.55
CA PHE A 202 0.44 11.55 16.10
C PHE A 202 0.97 10.16 15.69
N ALA A 203 1.11 9.27 16.67
CA ALA A 203 1.66 7.92 16.47
C ALA A 203 1.07 7.18 15.25
N THR A 204 1.94 6.64 14.41
CA THR A 204 1.58 5.80 13.26
C THR A 204 1.17 4.42 13.75
N ILE A 205 -0.09 4.04 13.55
CA ILE A 205 -0.65 2.75 14.02
C ILE A 205 -1.39 2.06 12.86
N PRO A 206 -0.93 0.87 12.40
CA PRO A 206 0.30 0.19 12.81
C PRO A 206 1.56 0.96 12.36
N GLN A 207 2.70 0.75 13.05
CA GLN A 207 3.98 1.38 12.69
C GLN A 207 4.31 1.10 11.21
N ALA A 208 4.80 2.10 10.50
CA ALA A 208 5.31 1.99 9.14
C ALA A 208 6.84 1.78 9.14
N THR A 209 7.39 1.41 7.99
CA THR A 209 8.84 1.23 7.81
C THR A 209 9.52 2.55 7.44
N VAL A 210 10.84 2.61 7.61
CA VAL A 210 11.64 3.78 7.19
C VAL A 210 11.49 4.01 5.68
N THR A 211 11.23 5.26 5.26
CA THR A 211 11.06 5.62 3.82
C THR A 211 11.77 6.93 3.46
N GLU A 212 12.37 7.04 2.27
CA GLU A 212 12.95 8.31 1.79
C GLU A 212 11.87 9.34 1.42
N VAL A 213 12.01 10.58 1.90
CA VAL A 213 11.05 11.68 1.71
C VAL A 213 10.99 12.18 0.26
N ALA A 214 12.03 11.96 -0.57
CA ALA A 214 12.00 12.31 -2.00
C ALA A 214 11.00 11.47 -2.80
N ALA A 215 10.70 10.23 -2.38
CA ALA A 215 9.62 9.41 -2.95
C ALA A 215 8.23 10.04 -2.73
N LEU A 216 8.13 11.03 -1.85
CA LEU A 216 6.89 11.67 -1.49
C LEU A 216 6.57 12.90 -2.37
N GLU A 217 7.53 13.51 -3.10
CA GLU A 217 7.22 14.71 -3.91
C GLU A 217 6.28 14.43 -5.10
N SER A 218 6.27 13.20 -5.65
CA SER A 218 5.39 12.84 -6.78
C SER A 218 4.01 12.30 -6.36
N SER A 219 3.88 11.88 -5.09
CA SER A 219 2.66 11.32 -4.50
C SER A 219 1.96 12.31 -3.56
N PHE A 220 2.66 13.33 -3.04
CA PHE A 220 2.07 14.43 -2.26
C PHE A 220 1.32 15.47 -3.10
N MET A 221 1.66 15.60 -4.38
CA MET A 221 0.89 16.44 -5.30
C MET A 221 -0.26 15.62 -5.88
N GLY A 222 -1.47 16.18 -5.84
CA GLY A 222 -2.61 15.59 -6.51
C GLY A 222 -2.29 15.33 -7.99
N ALA A 223 -2.78 14.23 -8.53
CA ALA A 223 -2.65 13.92 -9.95
C ALA A 223 -3.98 14.20 -10.65
N ARG A 224 -3.88 14.82 -11.83
CA ARG A 224 -5.02 15.02 -12.71
C ARG A 224 -5.09 13.90 -13.75
N TYR A 225 -6.28 13.40 -13.99
CA TYR A 225 -6.57 12.38 -14.98
C TYR A 225 -7.64 12.87 -15.94
N ASN A 226 -7.52 12.46 -17.19
CA ASN A 226 -8.61 12.48 -18.14
C ASN A 226 -9.29 11.11 -18.13
N LEU A 227 -10.55 11.07 -17.70
CA LEU A 227 -11.42 9.90 -17.76
C LEU A 227 -12.22 9.96 -19.06
N ALA A 228 -12.06 8.94 -19.90
CA ALA A 228 -12.83 8.75 -21.11
C ALA A 228 -13.73 7.52 -20.97
N PHE A 229 -15.05 7.72 -21.07
CA PHE A 229 -16.04 6.65 -21.14
C PHE A 229 -16.40 6.40 -22.60
N ALA A 230 -16.39 5.13 -23.02
CA ALA A 230 -16.77 4.69 -24.35
C ALA A 230 -17.90 3.66 -24.24
N GLY A 231 -19.12 4.06 -24.63
CA GLY A 231 -20.26 3.16 -24.76
C GLY A 231 -20.01 2.17 -25.91
N LYS A 232 -20.21 0.88 -25.63
CA LYS A 232 -20.09 -0.22 -26.61
C LYS A 232 -21.41 -0.97 -26.79
N TRP A 233 -22.51 -0.43 -26.29
CA TRP A 233 -23.83 -1.03 -26.42
C TRP A 233 -24.33 -0.82 -27.86
N SER A 234 -24.08 -1.81 -28.70
CA SER A 234 -24.50 -1.81 -30.10
C SER A 234 -25.48 -2.95 -30.36
N GLN A 235 -26.33 -2.79 -31.37
CA GLN A 235 -27.27 -3.83 -31.80
C GLN A 235 -26.53 -5.11 -32.25
N THR A 236 -25.31 -5.00 -32.75
CA THR A 236 -24.50 -6.16 -33.16
C THR A 236 -24.02 -6.97 -31.95
N ALA A 237 -23.54 -6.30 -30.90
CA ALA A 237 -23.04 -6.97 -29.70
C ALA A 237 -24.18 -7.44 -28.77
N PHE A 238 -25.26 -6.66 -28.69
CA PHE A 238 -26.43 -6.92 -27.85
C PHE A 238 -27.71 -6.84 -28.69
N PRO A 239 -27.98 -7.86 -29.54
CA PRO A 239 -29.10 -7.82 -30.47
C PRO A 239 -30.47 -8.01 -29.81
N LYS A 240 -30.52 -8.63 -28.63
CA LYS A 240 -31.78 -8.93 -27.93
C LYS A 240 -32.41 -7.63 -27.42
N GLN A 241 -33.61 -7.32 -27.93
CA GLN A 241 -34.43 -6.18 -27.49
C GLN A 241 -33.71 -4.84 -27.52
N TYR A 242 -32.72 -4.65 -28.41
CA TYR A 242 -31.97 -3.39 -28.52
C TYR A 242 -32.93 -2.20 -28.73
N PRO A 243 -32.99 -1.21 -27.81
CA PRO A 243 -33.94 -0.11 -27.90
C PRO A 243 -33.66 0.81 -29.09
N LEU A 244 -34.57 0.86 -30.06
CA LEU A 244 -34.44 1.68 -31.28
C LEU A 244 -35.20 3.01 -31.20
N PHE A 245 -36.25 3.10 -30.37
CA PHE A 245 -37.11 4.28 -30.30
C PHE A 245 -37.77 4.42 -28.93
N ARG A 246 -38.00 5.68 -28.53
CA ARG A 246 -38.76 6.10 -27.34
C ARG A 246 -38.39 5.41 -26.01
N PRO A 247 -37.21 5.71 -25.45
CA PRO A 247 -36.04 6.35 -26.09
C PRO A 247 -35.16 5.32 -26.83
N PRO A 248 -34.33 5.74 -27.79
CA PRO A 248 -33.27 4.88 -28.32
C PRO A 248 -32.25 4.54 -27.24
N ALA A 249 -31.50 3.44 -27.44
CA ALA A 249 -30.39 3.03 -26.58
C ALA A 249 -29.38 4.18 -26.45
N GLN A 250 -29.11 4.60 -25.22
CA GLN A 250 -28.24 5.72 -24.86
C GLN A 250 -27.75 5.57 -23.42
N TRP A 251 -26.97 6.54 -22.95
CA TRP A 251 -26.40 6.57 -21.60
C TRP A 251 -26.78 7.88 -20.91
N SER A 252 -27.00 7.84 -19.59
CA SER A 252 -27.13 9.08 -18.81
C SER A 252 -25.81 9.86 -18.80
N SER A 253 -25.83 11.05 -18.18
CA SER A 253 -24.59 11.69 -17.73
C SER A 253 -23.80 10.74 -16.84
N LEU A 254 -22.48 10.85 -16.85
CA LEU A 254 -21.61 10.17 -15.90
C LEU A 254 -21.52 11.03 -14.65
N LEU A 255 -21.72 10.44 -13.48
CA LEU A 255 -21.47 11.07 -12.20
C LEU A 255 -20.47 10.23 -11.41
N GLY A 256 -19.43 10.88 -10.89
CA GLY A 256 -18.41 10.21 -10.11
C GLY A 256 -17.78 11.12 -9.08
N THR A 257 -16.94 10.53 -8.25
CA THR A 257 -16.25 11.21 -7.16
C THR A 257 -14.90 10.55 -6.88
N THR A 258 -13.96 11.36 -6.40
CA THR A 258 -12.66 10.91 -5.89
C THR A 258 -12.69 10.91 -4.37
N HIS A 259 -12.38 9.79 -3.73
CA HIS A 259 -12.67 9.56 -2.31
C HIS A 259 -11.66 8.64 -1.61
N SER A 260 -11.76 8.54 -0.28
CA SER A 260 -11.04 7.57 0.56
C SER A 260 -11.88 6.29 0.71
N SER A 261 -11.31 5.27 1.34
CA SER A 261 -12.02 4.03 1.68
C SER A 261 -13.20 4.22 2.66
N ASP A 262 -13.30 5.37 3.31
CA ASP A 262 -14.38 5.69 4.26
C ASP A 262 -15.70 6.08 3.58
N TYR A 263 -15.68 6.25 2.25
CA TYR A 263 -16.87 6.49 1.43
C TYR A 263 -17.04 5.38 0.40
N SER A 264 -18.29 4.95 0.22
CA SER A 264 -18.72 4.02 -0.84
C SER A 264 -19.84 4.68 -1.64
N MET A 265 -19.66 4.79 -2.96
CA MET A 265 -20.71 5.31 -3.85
C MET A 265 -21.77 4.24 -4.12
N TRP A 266 -21.30 3.02 -4.36
CA TRP A 266 -22.08 1.80 -4.58
C TRP A 266 -21.11 0.61 -4.47
N ARG A 267 -21.62 -0.56 -4.12
CA ARG A 267 -20.82 -1.79 -4.07
C ARG A 267 -21.69 -2.99 -4.37
N GLU A 268 -21.13 -3.99 -5.05
CA GLU A 268 -21.83 -5.26 -5.29
C GLU A 268 -22.17 -5.94 -3.95
N ASN A 269 -23.36 -6.51 -3.85
CA ASN A 269 -23.92 -7.11 -2.63
C ASN A 269 -24.20 -6.12 -1.49
N GLU A 270 -24.15 -4.80 -1.73
CA GLU A 270 -24.66 -3.77 -0.81
C GLU A 270 -25.94 -3.12 -1.37
N TYR A 271 -26.72 -2.47 -0.50
CA TYR A 271 -27.94 -1.77 -0.91
C TYR A 271 -27.61 -0.43 -1.58
N ALA A 272 -28.29 -0.14 -2.70
CA ALA A 272 -28.24 1.19 -3.30
C ALA A 272 -28.78 2.26 -2.34
N SER A 273 -28.08 3.40 -2.23
CA SER A 273 -28.58 4.57 -1.50
C SER A 273 -29.81 5.15 -2.20
N ASN A 274 -30.54 6.05 -1.52
CA ASN A 274 -31.67 6.74 -2.13
C ASN A 274 -31.21 7.60 -3.31
N GLY A 275 -30.08 8.30 -3.18
CA GLY A 275 -29.50 9.07 -4.27
C GLY A 275 -29.10 8.20 -5.45
N LEU A 276 -28.46 7.05 -5.21
CA LEU A 276 -28.11 6.11 -6.28
C LEU A 276 -29.35 5.57 -6.97
N ARG A 277 -30.38 5.18 -6.22
CA ARG A 277 -31.67 4.73 -6.75
C ARG A 277 -32.29 5.75 -7.69
N ASP A 278 -32.41 7.01 -7.27
CA ASP A 278 -33.00 8.07 -8.10
C ASP A 278 -32.18 8.29 -9.39
N PHE A 279 -30.86 8.23 -9.29
CA PHE A 279 -29.97 8.36 -10.43
C PHE A 279 -30.10 7.19 -11.42
N VAL A 280 -30.08 5.95 -10.92
CA VAL A 280 -30.10 4.75 -11.77
C VAL A 280 -31.47 4.40 -12.28
N GLU A 281 -32.58 4.88 -11.70
CA GLU A 281 -33.95 4.70 -12.23
C GLU A 281 -34.39 5.86 -13.14
N GLN A 282 -33.98 7.10 -12.84
CA GLN A 282 -34.57 8.29 -13.48
C GLN A 282 -33.54 9.20 -14.14
N GLY A 283 -32.25 9.02 -13.83
CA GLY A 283 -31.18 9.94 -14.24
C GLY A 283 -31.10 11.20 -13.38
N GLU A 284 -31.81 11.23 -12.24
CA GLU A 284 -31.86 12.38 -11.33
C GLU A 284 -30.64 12.37 -10.39
N ALA A 285 -29.65 13.20 -10.71
CA ALA A 285 -28.35 13.23 -10.01
C ALA A 285 -28.35 14.00 -8.68
N TRP A 286 -29.36 14.83 -8.42
CA TRP A 286 -29.33 15.81 -7.33
C TRP A 286 -29.17 15.18 -5.94
N ALA A 287 -29.95 14.14 -5.63
CA ALA A 287 -29.89 13.46 -4.34
C ALA A 287 -28.53 12.78 -4.13
N LEU A 288 -28.01 12.09 -5.15
CA LEU A 288 -26.69 11.47 -5.10
C LEU A 288 -25.57 12.49 -4.92
N MET A 289 -25.62 13.63 -5.62
CA MET A 289 -24.67 14.73 -5.41
C MET A 289 -24.70 15.24 -3.97
N LYS A 290 -25.89 15.37 -3.37
CA LYS A 290 -26.03 15.79 -1.97
C LYS A 290 -25.47 14.78 -0.98
N GLU A 291 -25.61 13.49 -1.25
CA GLU A 291 -24.99 12.43 -0.44
C GLU A 291 -23.46 12.51 -0.49
N ILE A 292 -22.89 12.70 -1.69
CA ILE A 292 -21.43 12.85 -1.90
C ILE A 292 -20.90 14.10 -1.17
N GLU A 293 -21.57 15.24 -1.32
CA GLU A 293 -21.21 16.50 -0.64
C GLU A 293 -21.24 16.33 0.89
N ALA A 294 -22.29 15.71 1.42
CA ALA A 294 -22.43 15.48 2.85
C ALA A 294 -21.33 14.55 3.42
N ALA A 295 -20.89 13.54 2.66
CA ALA A 295 -19.78 12.69 3.04
C ALA A 295 -18.45 13.47 3.08
N GLY A 296 -18.21 14.34 2.10
CA GLY A 296 -17.05 15.23 2.09
C GLY A 296 -17.00 16.18 3.29
N GLU A 297 -18.12 16.80 3.65
CA GLU A 297 -18.18 17.73 4.79
C GLU A 297 -18.06 17.05 6.15
N LYS A 298 -18.73 15.91 6.34
CA LYS A 298 -18.84 15.26 7.67
C LYS A 298 -17.68 14.32 7.97
N LEU A 299 -17.22 13.57 6.96
CA LEU A 299 -16.24 12.50 7.14
C LEU A 299 -14.88 12.85 6.54
N GLN A 300 -14.79 13.95 5.78
CA GLN A 300 -13.59 14.29 4.99
C GLN A 300 -13.18 13.16 4.03
N SER A 301 -14.13 12.29 3.66
CA SER A 301 -13.87 11.08 2.88
C SER A 301 -13.99 11.30 1.37
N VAL A 302 -14.48 12.47 0.93
CA VAL A 302 -14.59 12.85 -0.48
C VAL A 302 -13.74 14.08 -0.75
N HIS A 303 -12.99 14.04 -1.86
CA HIS A 303 -12.18 15.18 -2.32
C HIS A 303 -12.91 16.04 -3.35
N ALA A 304 -13.40 15.44 -4.44
CA ALA A 304 -14.01 16.18 -5.54
C ALA A 304 -15.06 15.34 -6.27
N VAL A 305 -16.13 15.99 -6.72
CA VAL A 305 -17.14 15.42 -7.62
C VAL A 305 -16.76 15.76 -9.06
N PHE A 306 -16.90 14.81 -9.97
CA PHE A 306 -16.73 15.03 -11.40
C PHE A 306 -17.93 14.47 -12.18
N SER A 307 -18.16 15.03 -13.36
CA SER A 307 -19.24 14.56 -14.23
C SER A 307 -18.86 14.69 -15.70
N ALA A 308 -19.46 13.86 -16.55
CA ALA A 308 -19.31 13.94 -17.99
C ALA A 308 -20.70 14.02 -18.66
N PRO A 309 -20.84 14.73 -19.79
CA PRO A 309 -22.10 14.79 -20.52
C PRO A 309 -22.66 13.41 -20.90
N ALA A 310 -23.98 13.31 -20.97
CA ALA A 310 -24.68 12.12 -21.44
C ALA A 310 -24.30 11.74 -22.88
N VAL A 311 -24.31 10.44 -23.18
CA VAL A 311 -24.04 9.93 -24.54
C VAL A 311 -25.39 9.56 -25.18
N PRO A 312 -25.87 10.29 -26.22
CA PRO A 312 -27.22 10.14 -26.77
C PRO A 312 -27.41 8.91 -27.67
N SER A 313 -26.48 7.94 -27.63
CA SER A 313 -26.49 6.71 -28.42
C SER A 313 -25.78 5.58 -27.67
N GLY A 314 -26.16 4.33 -27.94
CA GLY A 314 -25.60 3.15 -27.27
C GLY A 314 -24.09 2.99 -27.51
N THR A 315 -23.60 3.45 -28.66
CA THR A 315 -22.17 3.64 -28.94
C THR A 315 -21.83 5.12 -29.01
N GLY A 316 -20.78 5.54 -28.31
CA GLY A 316 -20.33 6.92 -28.29
C GLY A 316 -19.30 7.14 -27.17
N GLN A 317 -18.79 8.37 -27.05
CA GLN A 317 -17.79 8.70 -26.05
C GLN A 317 -18.15 9.98 -25.30
N THR A 318 -17.75 10.04 -24.03
CA THR A 318 -17.78 11.24 -23.21
C THR A 318 -16.53 11.25 -22.34
N ALA A 319 -16.12 12.43 -21.88
CA ALA A 319 -14.92 12.56 -21.07
C ALA A 319 -15.09 13.60 -19.97
N SER A 320 -14.32 13.45 -18.90
CA SER A 320 -14.23 14.39 -17.81
C SER A 320 -12.82 14.38 -17.23
N GLU A 321 -12.43 15.49 -16.61
CA GLU A 321 -11.19 15.55 -15.85
C GLU A 321 -11.48 15.36 -14.37
N LEU A 322 -10.61 14.63 -13.69
CA LEU A 322 -10.68 14.43 -12.24
C LEU A 322 -9.31 14.63 -11.61
N GLU A 323 -9.30 15.05 -10.35
CA GLU A 323 -8.09 15.22 -9.55
C GLU A 323 -8.15 14.26 -8.37
N VAL A 324 -7.11 13.47 -8.19
CA VAL A 324 -6.95 12.54 -7.07
C VAL A 324 -5.82 13.01 -6.18
N HIS A 325 -5.97 12.79 -4.88
CA HIS A 325 -4.97 13.11 -3.87
C HIS A 325 -4.57 11.85 -3.11
N PRO A 326 -3.39 11.83 -2.45
CA PRO A 326 -2.94 10.63 -1.73
C PRO A 326 -3.91 10.14 -0.63
N ARG A 327 -4.74 11.03 -0.05
CA ARG A 327 -5.80 10.62 0.92
C ARG A 327 -7.13 10.22 0.26
N HIS A 328 -7.26 10.48 -1.03
CA HIS A 328 -8.49 10.30 -1.81
C HIS A 328 -8.11 9.73 -3.19
N SER A 329 -7.40 8.60 -3.18
CA SER A 329 -6.86 7.95 -4.38
C SER A 329 -7.88 7.08 -5.11
N LEU A 330 -9.01 6.78 -4.46
CA LEU A 330 -10.06 5.94 -5.01
C LEU A 330 -10.98 6.77 -5.91
N VAL A 331 -11.40 6.16 -7.01
CA VAL A 331 -12.36 6.75 -7.95
C VAL A 331 -13.56 5.82 -8.08
N SER A 332 -14.75 6.37 -7.83
CA SER A 332 -16.02 5.71 -8.12
C SER A 332 -16.85 6.54 -9.07
N PHE A 333 -17.57 5.89 -9.97
CA PHE A 333 -18.56 6.54 -10.82
C PHE A 333 -19.67 5.59 -11.23
N VAL A 334 -20.77 6.18 -11.69
CA VAL A 334 -21.96 5.48 -12.19
C VAL A 334 -22.49 6.14 -13.46
N VAL A 335 -23.02 5.31 -14.37
CA VAL A 335 -23.70 5.71 -15.61
C VAL A 335 -24.93 4.81 -15.80
N ARG A 336 -26.13 5.39 -15.80
CA ARG A 336 -27.39 4.66 -16.04
C ARG A 336 -27.46 4.20 -17.50
N ILE A 337 -27.92 2.97 -17.70
CA ILE A 337 -28.29 2.42 -19.00
C ILE A 337 -29.67 2.96 -19.36
N VAL A 338 -29.83 3.61 -20.52
CA VAL A 338 -31.09 4.26 -20.89
C VAL A 338 -31.65 3.69 -22.20
N PRO A 339 -32.90 3.21 -22.23
CA PRO A 339 -33.79 2.99 -21.08
C PRO A 339 -33.41 1.71 -20.33
N SER A 340 -33.70 1.68 -19.03
CA SER A 340 -33.66 0.47 -18.20
C SER A 340 -34.55 0.67 -16.96
N PRO A 341 -34.91 -0.41 -16.24
CA PRO A 341 -35.53 -0.34 -14.92
C PRO A 341 -34.63 0.44 -13.96
N ASP A 342 -33.54 -0.16 -13.52
CA ASP A 342 -32.57 0.38 -12.55
C ASP A 342 -31.13 -0.02 -12.88
N TRP A 343 -30.85 -0.28 -14.17
CA TRP A 343 -29.56 -0.83 -14.60
C TRP A 343 -28.53 0.26 -14.88
N PHE A 344 -27.29 -0.02 -14.50
CA PHE A 344 -26.17 0.90 -14.67
C PHE A 344 -24.86 0.18 -15.00
N VAL A 345 -23.85 0.95 -15.38
CA VAL A 345 -22.45 0.53 -15.38
C VAL A 345 -21.67 1.51 -14.53
N GLY A 346 -20.54 1.09 -13.96
CA GLY A 346 -19.74 1.95 -13.12
C GLY A 346 -18.44 1.31 -12.70
N VAL A 347 -17.70 2.04 -11.87
CA VAL A 347 -16.55 1.54 -11.14
C VAL A 347 -16.75 1.87 -9.66
N ASP A 348 -16.51 0.88 -8.79
CA ASP A 348 -16.44 1.04 -7.34
C ASP A 348 -14.97 1.07 -6.92
N SER A 349 -14.57 2.13 -6.22
CA SER A 349 -13.33 2.21 -5.43
C SER A 349 -12.05 1.84 -6.19
N LEU A 350 -11.91 2.26 -7.45
CA LEU A 350 -10.68 2.04 -8.22
C LEU A 350 -9.54 2.88 -7.65
N ASP A 351 -8.52 2.22 -7.10
CA ASP A 351 -7.33 2.90 -6.65
C ASP A 351 -6.41 3.28 -7.82
N LEU A 352 -6.23 4.60 -8.01
CA LEU A 352 -5.31 5.17 -8.99
C LEU A 352 -3.89 5.33 -8.46
N CYS A 353 -3.67 5.13 -7.17
CA CYS A 353 -2.34 5.10 -6.61
C CYS A 353 -1.91 3.67 -6.30
N GLU A 354 -0.91 3.20 -7.03
CA GLU A 354 -0.33 1.88 -6.82
C GLU A 354 1.17 2.04 -6.83
N GLY A 355 1.83 1.52 -5.81
CA GLY A 355 3.27 1.57 -5.76
C GLY A 355 3.90 2.97 -5.76
N GLY A 356 3.28 3.94 -5.10
CA GLY A 356 3.87 5.23 -4.68
C GLY A 356 3.69 6.26 -5.74
N ARG A 357 2.95 5.85 -6.76
CA ARG A 357 2.93 6.40 -8.07
C ARG A 357 1.49 6.37 -8.53
N TRP A 358 1.09 7.50 -9.06
CA TRP A 358 -0.12 7.59 -9.83
C TRP A 358 0.03 6.75 -11.08
N LYS A 359 -0.91 5.82 -11.31
CA LYS A 359 -0.95 5.00 -12.53
C LYS A 359 -0.95 5.91 -13.76
N GLU A 360 -0.08 5.66 -14.74
CA GLU A 360 -0.06 6.50 -15.95
C GLU A 360 -1.32 6.30 -16.80
N GLN A 361 -1.85 5.07 -16.82
CA GLN A 361 -3.08 4.73 -17.53
C GLN A 361 -3.77 3.53 -16.90
N VAL A 362 -5.10 3.56 -16.87
CA VAL A 362 -5.95 2.41 -16.51
C VAL A 362 -7.04 2.26 -17.56
N ALA A 363 -7.34 1.02 -17.96
CA ALA A 363 -8.45 0.72 -18.86
C ALA A 363 -9.27 -0.45 -18.32
N LEU A 364 -10.57 -0.26 -18.14
CA LEU A 364 -11.48 -1.28 -17.62
C LEU A 364 -12.65 -1.49 -18.58
N ASP A 365 -12.97 -2.75 -18.84
CA ASP A 365 -14.21 -3.13 -19.51
C ASP A 365 -15.33 -3.20 -18.47
N LEU A 366 -16.49 -2.63 -18.80
CA LEU A 366 -17.61 -2.47 -17.89
C LEU A 366 -18.79 -3.36 -18.29
N TYR A 367 -19.46 -3.90 -17.28
CA TYR A 367 -20.59 -4.81 -17.39
C TYR A 367 -21.83 -4.25 -16.67
N PRO A 368 -23.04 -4.59 -17.13
CA PRO A 368 -24.28 -4.09 -16.54
C PRO A 368 -24.47 -4.61 -15.12
N HIS A 369 -24.92 -3.74 -14.22
CA HIS A 369 -25.32 -4.04 -12.86
C HIS A 369 -26.79 -3.65 -12.66
N ASP A 370 -27.48 -4.40 -11.81
CA ASP A 370 -28.84 -4.16 -11.34
C ASP A 370 -28.76 -3.52 -9.95
N ALA A 371 -29.50 -2.44 -9.70
CA ALA A 371 -29.45 -1.74 -8.42
C ALA A 371 -30.31 -2.39 -7.32
N GLY A 372 -31.17 -3.35 -7.69
CA GLY A 372 -32.06 -4.05 -6.79
C GLY A 372 -33.27 -3.23 -6.33
N THR A 373 -33.65 -2.17 -7.06
CA THR A 373 -34.72 -1.24 -6.68
C THR A 373 -35.94 -1.31 -7.60
N ASP A 374 -35.79 -1.77 -8.84
CA ASP A 374 -36.88 -2.03 -9.80
C ASP A 374 -36.77 -3.43 -10.44
N SER A 375 -37.83 -4.21 -10.35
CA SER A 375 -37.91 -5.61 -10.80
C SER A 375 -38.33 -5.74 -12.27
N GLY A 376 -38.21 -4.69 -13.08
CA GLY A 376 -38.46 -4.73 -14.52
C GLY A 376 -37.53 -5.71 -15.25
N PHE A 377 -38.10 -6.60 -16.08
CA PHE A 377 -37.29 -7.60 -16.80
C PHE A 377 -36.59 -7.08 -18.08
N THR A 378 -37.09 -6.00 -18.68
CA THR A 378 -36.64 -5.53 -20.00
C THR A 378 -36.27 -4.06 -19.97
N PHE A 379 -35.50 -3.59 -20.96
CA PHE A 379 -35.08 -2.19 -21.07
C PHE A 379 -36.25 -1.20 -20.99
N SER A 380 -37.42 -1.57 -21.52
CA SER A 380 -38.61 -0.74 -21.59
C SER A 380 -39.74 -1.23 -20.68
N SER A 381 -39.43 -2.02 -19.65
CA SER A 381 -40.43 -2.45 -18.69
C SER A 381 -41.00 -1.23 -17.93
N PRO A 382 -42.31 -1.21 -17.63
CA PRO A 382 -42.86 -0.24 -16.69
C PRO A 382 -42.24 -0.41 -15.32
N ASN A 383 -42.17 0.69 -14.54
CA ASN A 383 -41.62 0.66 -13.20
C ASN A 383 -42.36 -0.36 -12.32
N PHE A 384 -41.61 -1.19 -11.62
CA PHE A 384 -42.12 -2.20 -10.71
C PHE A 384 -41.17 -2.36 -9.53
N ALA A 385 -41.40 -1.60 -8.47
CA ALA A 385 -40.51 -1.54 -7.31
C ALA A 385 -40.19 -2.92 -6.72
N THR A 386 -38.90 -3.18 -6.48
CA THR A 386 -38.40 -4.38 -5.82
C THR A 386 -38.66 -4.28 -4.31
N ILE A 387 -39.54 -5.14 -3.78
CA ILE A 387 -39.95 -5.13 -2.37
C ILE A 387 -39.83 -6.55 -1.78
N PRO A 388 -38.98 -6.78 -0.75
CA PRO A 388 -38.03 -5.83 -0.18
C PRO A 388 -36.93 -5.46 -1.20
N GLN A 389 -36.29 -4.29 -1.03
CA GLN A 389 -35.16 -3.87 -1.86
C GLN A 389 -34.09 -4.97 -1.88
N ALA A 390 -33.54 -5.26 -3.05
CA ALA A 390 -32.40 -6.16 -3.22
C ALA A 390 -31.08 -5.37 -3.23
N THR A 391 -29.96 -6.08 -3.09
CA THR A 391 -28.63 -5.49 -3.20
C THR A 391 -28.22 -5.33 -4.66
N VAL A 392 -27.20 -4.50 -4.90
CA VAL A 392 -26.60 -4.37 -6.24
C VAL A 392 -26.04 -5.72 -6.67
N THR A 393 -26.33 -6.14 -7.91
CA THR A 393 -25.84 -7.41 -8.47
C THR A 393 -25.36 -7.25 -9.91
N GLU A 394 -24.28 -7.95 -10.29
CA GLU A 394 -23.86 -7.99 -11.69
C GLU A 394 -24.88 -8.75 -12.56
N ILE A 395 -25.24 -8.18 -13.70
CA ILE A 395 -26.07 -8.82 -14.71
C ILE A 395 -25.16 -9.60 -15.67
N THR A 396 -25.38 -10.91 -15.77
CA THR A 396 -24.58 -11.82 -16.59
C THR A 396 -25.41 -12.40 -17.75
N SER A 397 -24.76 -13.19 -18.63
CA SER A 397 -25.47 -13.85 -19.74
C SER A 397 -26.43 -14.94 -19.26
N SER A 398 -26.25 -15.45 -18.05
CA SER A 398 -27.02 -16.55 -17.46
C SER A 398 -27.89 -16.15 -16.26
N SER A 399 -27.64 -15.00 -15.64
CA SER A 399 -28.38 -14.49 -14.48
C SER A 399 -28.67 -13.00 -14.62
N PRO A 400 -29.93 -12.54 -14.44
CA PRO A 400 -31.10 -13.33 -14.07
C PRO A 400 -31.60 -14.22 -15.22
N SER A 401 -32.03 -15.46 -14.91
CA SER A 401 -32.22 -16.55 -15.89
C SER A 401 -33.59 -16.58 -16.58
N HIS A 402 -34.38 -15.51 -16.50
CA HIS A 402 -35.71 -15.45 -17.11
C HIS A 402 -35.60 -15.23 -18.63
N PRO A 403 -36.38 -15.96 -19.47
CA PRO A 403 -36.30 -15.83 -20.93
C PRO A 403 -36.51 -14.41 -21.47
N ALA A 404 -37.33 -13.61 -20.80
CA ALA A 404 -37.62 -12.24 -21.18
C ALA A 404 -36.50 -11.25 -20.81
N ASN A 405 -35.56 -11.62 -19.95
CA ASN A 405 -34.53 -10.68 -19.49
C ASN A 405 -33.65 -10.20 -20.65
N SER A 406 -33.45 -8.89 -20.74
CA SER A 406 -32.70 -8.24 -21.84
C SER A 406 -31.30 -8.82 -22.04
N PHE A 407 -30.62 -9.18 -20.95
CA PHE A 407 -29.25 -9.70 -20.97
C PHE A 407 -29.16 -11.22 -20.84
N TYR A 408 -30.28 -11.94 -20.87
CA TYR A 408 -30.24 -13.41 -20.85
C TYR A 408 -29.91 -13.98 -22.24
N TYR A 409 -28.65 -14.42 -22.39
CA TYR A 409 -28.07 -15.03 -23.59
C TYR A 409 -27.51 -16.42 -23.23
N PRO A 410 -28.34 -17.47 -23.11
CA PRO A 410 -27.92 -18.78 -22.59
C PRO A 410 -26.88 -19.51 -23.43
N LYS A 411 -26.65 -19.07 -24.67
CA LYS A 411 -25.62 -19.62 -25.56
C LYS A 411 -24.24 -18.96 -25.38
N LEU A 412 -24.19 -17.82 -24.69
CA LEU A 412 -22.93 -17.11 -24.40
C LEU A 412 -22.41 -17.54 -23.02
N LYS A 413 -21.10 -17.81 -22.96
CA LYS A 413 -20.41 -18.08 -21.69
C LYS A 413 -20.40 -16.86 -20.77
N SER A 414 -20.26 -15.67 -21.35
CA SER A 414 -20.28 -14.38 -20.68
C SER A 414 -20.77 -13.30 -21.65
N LEU A 415 -21.22 -12.16 -21.11
CA LEU A 415 -21.54 -11.00 -21.94
C LEU A 415 -20.27 -10.38 -22.51
N PRO A 416 -20.31 -9.80 -23.73
CA PRO A 416 -19.25 -8.89 -24.15
C PRO A 416 -19.27 -7.60 -23.29
N PRO A 417 -18.16 -6.86 -23.21
CA PRO A 417 -18.14 -5.57 -22.53
C PRO A 417 -19.18 -4.60 -23.10
N MET A 418 -19.99 -4.00 -22.22
CA MET A 418 -21.04 -3.07 -22.62
C MET A 418 -20.54 -1.63 -22.72
N ALA A 419 -19.47 -1.31 -21.99
CA ALA A 419 -18.71 -0.08 -22.12
C ALA A 419 -17.23 -0.31 -21.79
N ARG A 420 -16.40 0.69 -22.03
CA ARG A 420 -15.01 0.74 -21.56
C ARG A 420 -14.72 2.11 -21.00
N VAL A 421 -14.05 2.17 -19.86
CA VAL A 421 -13.49 3.40 -19.31
C VAL A 421 -11.98 3.38 -19.45
N THR A 422 -11.39 4.52 -19.76
CA THR A 422 -9.93 4.73 -19.78
C THR A 422 -9.60 5.97 -18.98
N LEU A 423 -8.72 5.84 -17.99
CA LEU A 423 -8.18 6.97 -17.24
C LEU A 423 -6.72 7.14 -17.68
N VAL A 424 -6.37 8.35 -18.12
CA VAL A 424 -5.00 8.68 -18.55
C VAL A 424 -4.50 9.85 -17.71
N ARG A 425 -3.35 9.68 -17.07
CA ARG A 425 -2.73 10.73 -16.27
C ARG A 425 -2.34 11.90 -17.18
N LEU A 426 -2.74 13.11 -16.77
CA LEU A 426 -2.38 14.34 -17.47
C LEU A 426 -0.99 14.79 -17.01
N ARG A 427 -0.07 14.98 -17.95
CA ARG A 427 1.24 15.56 -17.65
C ARG A 427 1.05 17.01 -17.23
N GLN A 428 1.45 17.34 -16.01
CA GLN A 428 1.54 18.74 -15.60
C GLN A 428 2.60 19.40 -16.48
N SER A 429 2.21 20.38 -17.30
CA SER A 429 3.19 21.28 -17.91
C SER A 429 3.89 21.99 -16.76
N ALA A 430 5.15 21.65 -16.50
CA ALA A 430 6.01 22.50 -15.71
C ALA A 430 5.88 23.91 -16.30
N ARG A 431 5.36 24.87 -15.54
CA ARG A 431 5.53 26.27 -15.89
C ARG A 431 7.04 26.46 -15.98
N ALA A 432 7.54 26.58 -17.20
CA ALA A 432 8.92 26.91 -17.48
C ALA A 432 9.18 28.27 -16.82
N PHE A 433 9.77 28.24 -15.63
CA PHE A 433 10.53 29.38 -15.14
C PHE A 433 11.76 29.41 -16.05
N VAL A 434 11.71 30.26 -17.07
CA VAL A 434 12.88 30.61 -17.89
C VAL A 434 13.71 31.55 -17.01
N PRO A 435 14.88 31.13 -16.48
CA PRO A 435 15.80 32.08 -15.87
C PRO A 435 16.36 32.96 -17.01
N PRO A 436 16.57 34.27 -16.81
CA PRO A 436 17.32 35.05 -17.79
C PRO A 436 18.73 34.45 -17.93
N ALA A 437 19.17 34.32 -19.18
CA ALA A 437 20.41 33.66 -19.57
C ALA A 437 21.62 34.24 -18.82
N LEU A 438 22.38 33.35 -18.17
CA LEU A 438 23.79 33.58 -17.90
C LEU A 438 24.57 32.62 -18.80
N ASP A 439 25.23 33.21 -19.79
CA ASP A 439 26.29 32.57 -20.56
C ASP A 439 27.35 32.05 -19.61
N LEU A 440 27.66 30.74 -19.68
CA LEU A 440 28.99 30.19 -19.45
C LEU A 440 29.07 28.75 -19.99
N VAL A 441 29.58 28.71 -21.21
CA VAL A 441 30.35 27.67 -21.91
C VAL A 441 30.43 26.25 -21.29
N SER A 442 29.95 25.32 -22.12
CA SER A 442 30.07 23.85 -22.11
C SER A 442 31.46 23.26 -21.84
N ARG A 443 31.47 22.14 -21.10
CA ARG A 443 32.30 20.91 -21.23
C ARG A 443 31.80 19.93 -20.15
N GLY A 444 31.39 18.68 -20.36
CA GLY A 444 31.21 17.79 -21.49
C GLY A 444 30.91 16.38 -20.95
N ASN A 445 30.17 15.59 -21.73
CA ASN A 445 30.05 14.11 -21.72
C ASN A 445 29.07 13.45 -20.73
N GLU A 446 27.85 13.20 -21.21
CA GLU A 446 26.93 12.17 -20.70
C GLU A 446 27.35 10.77 -21.19
N ILE A 447 27.33 9.80 -20.27
CA ILE A 447 27.29 8.36 -20.58
C ILE A 447 25.95 7.84 -20.07
N THR A 448 25.23 7.15 -20.95
CA THR A 448 24.00 6.42 -20.70
C THR A 448 24.27 5.18 -19.86
N ASP A 449 23.42 4.89 -18.86
CA ASP A 449 23.30 3.52 -18.36
C ASP A 449 21.83 3.10 -18.21
N ASN A 450 21.51 2.02 -18.90
CA ASN A 450 20.24 1.30 -18.83
C ASN A 450 20.42 0.17 -17.82
N LEU A 451 19.71 0.20 -16.69
CA LEU A 451 19.38 -1.04 -15.98
C LEU A 451 17.94 -1.04 -15.49
N SER A 452 17.26 -2.13 -15.87
CA SER A 452 15.85 -2.42 -15.67
C SER A 452 15.45 -2.43 -14.20
N GLY A 453 14.58 -1.49 -13.84
CA GLY A 453 13.95 -1.43 -12.52
C GLY A 453 12.84 -2.48 -12.37
N ASN A 454 12.96 -3.31 -11.33
CA ASN A 454 11.80 -3.83 -10.61
C ASN A 454 11.51 -2.84 -9.49
N LEU A 455 10.69 -1.83 -9.81
CA LEU A 455 10.18 -0.82 -8.88
C LEU A 455 8.73 -1.17 -8.58
N GLY A 456 8.50 -1.84 -7.45
CA GLY A 456 7.18 -2.02 -6.84
C GLY A 456 7.13 -1.32 -5.48
N HIS A 457 5.96 -0.74 -5.16
CA HIS A 457 5.57 -0.06 -3.89
C HIS A 457 5.92 1.45 -3.80
N ILE A 458 5.10 2.43 -3.33
CA ILE A 458 4.10 2.52 -2.23
C ILE A 458 2.71 3.21 -2.54
N CYS A 459 2.32 4.41 -2.09
CA CYS A 459 0.94 4.98 -2.09
C CYS A 459 -0.04 4.16 -1.24
N TYR A 460 -0.29 4.66 -0.03
CA TYR A 460 -0.83 3.88 1.07
C TYR A 460 -2.35 3.76 1.08
N SER A 461 -2.82 2.49 1.17
CA SER A 461 -3.73 2.01 2.21
C SER A 461 -3.63 0.47 2.35
N TYR A 462 -3.27 0.03 3.56
CA TYR A 462 -3.50 -1.27 4.19
C TYR A 462 -3.45 -2.57 3.35
N VAL A 463 -2.29 -3.25 3.31
CA VAL A 463 -2.27 -4.72 3.24
C VAL A 463 -1.05 -5.29 3.98
N LEU A 464 -1.32 -6.24 4.88
CA LEU A 464 -0.38 -7.23 5.39
C LEU A 464 0.28 -7.99 4.22
N GLN A 465 1.62 -8.07 4.20
CA GLN A 465 2.43 -9.31 4.10
C GLN A 465 3.85 -9.06 3.58
N VAL A 466 4.82 -9.71 4.25
CA VAL A 466 6.15 -10.10 3.76
C VAL A 466 6.19 -11.64 3.88
N PRO A 467 7.07 -12.39 3.19
CA PRO A 467 7.29 -12.53 1.74
C PRO A 467 7.05 -14.01 1.30
N VAL A 468 7.05 -14.24 -0.02
CA VAL A 468 7.07 -15.60 -0.61
C VAL A 468 8.51 -16.11 -0.71
N SER A 469 8.77 -17.33 -0.26
CA SER A 469 9.49 -18.36 -1.05
C SER A 469 9.51 -19.73 -0.34
N GLY A 470 9.07 -20.77 -1.04
CA GLY A 470 9.42 -22.17 -0.75
C GLY A 470 8.26 -23.06 -0.29
N SER A 471 7.95 -24.07 -1.10
CA SER A 471 6.82 -25.02 -1.01
C SER A 471 6.48 -25.67 0.37
N VAL A 472 5.25 -25.38 0.83
CA VAL A 472 4.20 -26.15 1.58
C VAL A 472 4.58 -27.02 2.81
N PRO A 473 3.99 -26.72 3.99
CA PRO A 473 2.99 -27.62 4.60
C PRO A 473 1.75 -26.86 5.13
N GLU A 474 0.55 -27.30 4.77
CA GLU A 474 -0.71 -26.72 5.26
C GLU A 474 -1.00 -27.12 6.73
N THR A 475 -1.11 -26.13 7.63
CA THR A 475 -1.48 -26.33 9.04
C THR A 475 -3.00 -26.39 9.21
N PRO A 476 -3.57 -27.44 9.83
CA PRO A 476 -5.01 -27.55 10.06
C PRO A 476 -5.53 -26.39 10.90
N LEU A 477 -6.60 -25.76 10.44
CA LEU A 477 -7.33 -24.71 11.17
C LEU A 477 -8.72 -25.24 11.52
N ASP A 478 -8.96 -25.45 12.81
CA ASP A 478 -10.25 -25.91 13.32
C ASP A 478 -11.30 -24.79 13.27
N CYS A 479 -12.56 -25.20 13.14
CA CYS A 479 -13.65 -24.23 13.20
C CYS A 479 -13.89 -23.73 14.63
N GLU A 480 -13.98 -22.42 14.78
CA GLU A 480 -14.41 -21.77 16.01
C GLU A 480 -15.78 -21.11 15.80
N ALA A 481 -16.77 -21.51 16.61
CA ALA A 481 -18.10 -20.92 16.59
C ALA A 481 -18.28 -19.92 17.74
N SER A 482 -19.12 -18.91 17.53
CA SER A 482 -19.50 -17.93 18.53
C SER A 482 -20.17 -18.59 19.74
N LEU A 483 -20.32 -17.83 20.84
CA LEU A 483 -21.22 -18.23 21.91
C LEU A 483 -22.66 -18.34 21.37
N TRP A 484 -23.45 -19.25 21.97
CA TRP A 484 -24.86 -19.41 21.62
C TRP A 484 -25.67 -18.16 21.93
N SER A 485 -26.63 -17.86 21.06
CA SER A 485 -27.69 -16.92 21.38
C SER A 485 -28.48 -17.39 22.60
N SER A 486 -29.22 -16.48 23.21
CA SER A 486 -30.28 -16.85 24.14
C SER A 486 -31.31 -17.77 23.45
N TRP A 487 -31.98 -18.61 24.24
CA TRP A 487 -33.07 -19.45 23.72
C TRP A 487 -34.21 -18.58 23.18
N GLY A 488 -34.70 -18.95 22.00
CA GLY A 488 -35.93 -18.42 21.44
C GLY A 488 -37.15 -18.81 22.28
N LEU A 489 -38.30 -18.24 21.92
CA LEU A 489 -39.58 -18.54 22.57
C LEU A 489 -39.96 -20.01 22.34
N CYS A 490 -40.63 -20.61 23.32
CA CYS A 490 -41.11 -21.98 23.20
C CYS A 490 -42.23 -22.06 22.16
N ASN A 491 -41.98 -22.78 21.07
CA ASN A 491 -42.92 -22.92 19.97
C ASN A 491 -43.68 -24.25 20.11
N GLY A 492 -44.98 -24.18 20.36
CA GLY A 492 -45.82 -25.36 20.54
C GLY A 492 -47.21 -25.02 21.08
N PRO A 493 -48.14 -25.97 21.07
CA PRO A 493 -49.46 -25.77 21.66
C PRO A 493 -49.37 -25.61 23.18
N CYS A 494 -50.11 -24.65 23.72
CA CYS A 494 -50.05 -24.31 25.14
C CYS A 494 -50.29 -25.50 26.08
N GLY A 495 -49.47 -25.64 27.11
CA GLY A 495 -49.57 -26.74 28.08
C GLY A 495 -49.20 -28.13 27.54
N LYS A 496 -48.67 -28.20 26.31
CA LYS A 496 -48.09 -29.41 25.72
C LYS A 496 -46.61 -29.15 25.40
N LEU A 497 -45.87 -30.23 25.18
CA LEU A 497 -44.48 -30.13 24.75
C LEU A 497 -44.38 -29.37 23.41
N GLY A 498 -43.59 -28.32 23.43
CA GLY A 498 -43.10 -27.56 22.29
C GLY A 498 -41.58 -27.62 22.21
N VAL A 499 -41.01 -26.86 21.29
CA VAL A 499 -39.57 -26.80 21.04
C VAL A 499 -39.12 -25.35 21.02
N LYS A 500 -38.00 -25.06 21.66
CA LYS A 500 -37.31 -23.78 21.54
C LYS A 500 -35.94 -24.02 20.93
N SER A 501 -35.52 -23.09 20.09
CA SER A 501 -34.24 -23.16 19.39
C SER A 501 -33.33 -22.00 19.81
N ARG A 502 -32.02 -22.19 19.68
CA ARG A 502 -31.00 -21.14 19.77
C ARG A 502 -29.96 -21.34 18.68
N THR A 503 -29.28 -20.27 18.29
CA THR A 503 -28.32 -20.29 17.17
C THR A 503 -26.99 -19.66 17.56
N ARG A 504 -25.90 -20.09 16.93
CA ARG A 504 -24.56 -19.46 16.98
C ARG A 504 -24.00 -19.41 15.58
N TYR A 505 -23.07 -18.52 15.30
CA TYR A 505 -22.46 -18.41 13.96
C TYR A 505 -20.96 -18.72 14.01
N VAL A 506 -20.41 -19.15 12.89
CA VAL A 506 -19.00 -19.48 12.77
C VAL A 506 -18.19 -18.19 12.79
N LEU A 507 -17.23 -18.08 13.72
CA LEU A 507 -16.27 -16.98 13.78
C LEU A 507 -15.06 -17.25 12.89
N VAL A 508 -14.62 -18.52 12.83
CA VAL A 508 -13.50 -18.97 12.00
C VAL A 508 -13.89 -20.24 11.26
N GLN A 509 -13.82 -20.21 9.92
CA GLN A 509 -14.13 -21.37 9.07
C GLN A 509 -12.97 -22.37 9.06
N PRO A 510 -13.26 -23.68 9.10
CA PRO A 510 -12.23 -24.70 9.14
C PRO A 510 -11.50 -24.78 7.79
N ALA A 511 -10.18 -24.96 7.83
CA ALA A 511 -9.35 -25.09 6.64
C ALA A 511 -8.24 -26.14 6.86
N ASN A 512 -7.59 -26.57 5.78
CA ASN A 512 -6.43 -27.47 5.81
C ASN A 512 -6.67 -28.77 6.62
N ASN A 513 -7.85 -29.37 6.45
CA ASN A 513 -8.30 -30.58 7.16
C ASN A 513 -8.52 -30.40 8.68
N GLY A 514 -8.69 -29.17 9.16
CA GLY A 514 -9.13 -28.87 10.52
C GLY A 514 -10.57 -29.30 10.79
N THR A 515 -10.91 -29.42 12.06
CA THR A 515 -12.17 -29.96 12.57
C THR A 515 -13.34 -29.08 12.14
N PRO A 516 -14.35 -29.64 11.44
CA PRO A 516 -15.46 -28.85 10.95
C PRO A 516 -16.34 -28.31 12.08
N CYS A 517 -17.05 -27.23 11.79
CA CYS A 517 -17.87 -26.54 12.78
C CYS A 517 -18.89 -27.47 13.43
N PRO A 518 -19.04 -27.41 14.77
CA PRO A 518 -20.15 -28.07 15.43
C PRO A 518 -21.47 -27.39 15.04
N SER A 519 -22.60 -28.07 15.25
CA SER A 519 -23.93 -27.54 14.87
C SER A 519 -24.14 -26.12 15.36
N LEU A 520 -24.67 -25.31 14.45
CA LEU A 520 -24.93 -23.87 14.62
C LEU A 520 -26.33 -23.57 15.12
N GLU A 521 -27.17 -24.60 15.19
CA GLU A 521 -28.54 -24.54 15.70
C GLU A 521 -28.72 -25.66 16.71
N GLU A 522 -29.38 -25.35 17.83
CA GLU A 522 -29.70 -26.30 18.87
C GLU A 522 -31.16 -26.15 19.25
N GLU A 523 -31.86 -27.27 19.36
CA GLU A 523 -33.26 -27.33 19.74
C GLU A 523 -33.42 -28.17 21.01
N THR A 524 -34.31 -27.72 21.90
CA THR A 524 -34.65 -28.48 23.10
C THR A 524 -36.13 -28.37 23.39
N GLU A 525 -36.67 -29.40 24.04
CA GLU A 525 -38.06 -29.45 24.44
C GLU A 525 -38.35 -28.39 25.50
N CYS A 526 -39.53 -27.80 25.42
CA CYS A 526 -40.02 -26.82 26.38
C CYS A 526 -41.54 -26.93 26.47
N VAL A 527 -42.14 -26.32 27.47
CA VAL A 527 -43.60 -26.17 27.53
C VAL A 527 -43.89 -24.67 27.50
N PRO A 528 -44.72 -24.17 26.57
CA PRO A 528 -45.07 -22.75 26.55
C PRO A 528 -45.87 -22.38 27.80
N ASP A 529 -45.31 -21.51 28.64
CA ASP A 529 -45.98 -20.99 29.84
C ASP A 529 -46.62 -19.62 29.55
N ASN A 530 -47.84 -19.41 30.05
CA ASN A 530 -48.65 -18.18 29.89
C ASN A 530 -49.05 -17.82 28.44
N CYS A 531 -49.75 -18.73 27.78
CA CYS A 531 -50.33 -18.45 26.47
C CYS A 531 -51.62 -17.63 26.60
N VAL A 532 -51.82 -16.70 25.66
CA VAL A 532 -52.97 -15.76 25.60
C VAL A 532 -54.12 -16.36 24.81
#